data_AF-A0AAV4S8B2-F1
#
_entry.id   AF-A0AAV4S8B2-F1
#
_cell.length_a   1.000
_cell.length_b   1.000
_cell.length_c   1.000
_cell.angle_alpha   90.00
_cell.angle_beta   90.00
_cell.angle_gamma   90.00
#
_symmetry.space_group_name_H-M   'P 1'
#
loop_
_entity.id
_entity.type
_entity.pdbx_description
1 polymer ?
#
loop_
_entity_poly.entity_id
_entity_poly.type
_entity_poly.pdbx_seq_one_letter_code
_entity_poly.pdbx_strand_id
1 'polypeptide(L)'
;MQLSKAKGFEELSADDDNSTREYLCFRAYLEAMEAFETWFRHSFHAKPKEPPAPTGDHVTFKEKVAYEHELQQYQKDLERWQNVVANLASTALDCLYNVLLFVDGGWMIDQRTDGTTEENRQLQLVHLRKLCIPHVARLLQDLLLSEEKYKEAIQLVDIISSERYQLYKVFIQEDMKQMLRIAMDSSFALLDTNMDPLGYSCQ
;
A
#
# COMPACT_ATOMS: atom_id res chain seq x y z
N MET A 1 -26.58 14.40 50.70
CA MET A 1 -26.45 13.24 49.80
C MET A 1 -26.22 13.76 48.39
N GLN A 2 -24.97 14.01 48.01
CA GLN A 2 -24.56 14.34 46.64
C GLN A 2 -23.26 13.56 46.42
N LEU A 3 -23.36 12.45 45.69
CA LEU A 3 -22.20 11.73 45.20
C LEU A 3 -21.56 12.61 44.13
N SER A 4 -20.37 13.10 44.43
CA SER A 4 -19.49 13.80 43.50
C SER A 4 -19.37 13.00 42.21
N LYS A 5 -19.74 13.62 41.08
CA LYS A 5 -19.50 13.08 39.74
C LYS A 5 -18.03 12.66 39.65
N ALA A 6 -17.79 11.36 39.51
CA ALA A 6 -16.47 10.83 39.26
C ALA A 6 -15.97 11.38 37.92
N LYS A 7 -14.84 12.08 37.91
CA LYS A 7 -14.19 12.75 36.75
C LYS A 7 -13.68 11.80 35.64
N GLY A 8 -14.29 10.62 35.48
CA GLY A 8 -13.91 9.60 34.50
C GLY A 8 -15.07 9.00 33.71
N PHE A 9 -16.27 9.56 33.82
CA PHE A 9 -17.49 9.09 33.14
C PHE A 9 -18.19 10.19 32.32
N GLU A 10 -17.54 11.34 32.11
CA GLU A 10 -18.08 12.35 31.18
C GLU A 10 -17.72 11.92 29.76
N GLU A 11 -18.74 11.89 28.90
CA GLU A 11 -18.59 11.62 27.47
C GLU A 11 -17.62 12.66 26.89
N LEU A 12 -16.64 12.19 26.12
CA LEU A 12 -15.63 13.05 25.49
C LEU A 12 -16.33 14.12 24.64
N SER A 13 -15.72 15.30 24.56
CA SER A 13 -16.23 16.33 23.65
C SER A 13 -16.06 15.85 22.21
N ALA A 14 -16.94 16.32 21.32
CA ALA A 14 -16.81 16.04 19.89
C ALA A 14 -15.45 16.48 19.33
N ASP A 15 -14.91 17.58 19.87
CA ASP A 15 -13.62 18.14 19.48
C ASP A 15 -12.46 17.20 19.88
N ASP A 16 -12.50 16.63 21.09
CA ASP A 16 -11.51 15.65 21.56
C ASP A 16 -11.60 14.33 20.80
N ASP A 17 -12.81 13.84 20.53
CA ASP A 17 -13.05 12.61 19.75
C ASP A 17 -12.51 12.75 18.32
N ASN A 18 -12.87 13.85 17.64
CA ASN A 18 -12.40 14.14 16.29
C ASN A 18 -10.87 14.35 16.25
N SER A 19 -10.30 15.02 17.25
CA SER A 19 -8.84 15.20 17.35
C SER A 19 -8.10 13.88 17.54
N THR A 20 -8.65 12.99 18.38
CA THR A 20 -8.10 11.64 18.58
C THR A 20 -8.16 10.83 17.29
N ARG A 21 -9.29 10.87 16.59
CA ARG A 21 -9.45 10.20 15.30
C ARG A 21 -8.52 10.75 14.23
N GLU A 22 -8.38 12.07 14.16
CA GLU A 22 -7.47 12.74 13.24
C GLU A 22 -6.01 12.31 13.47
N TYR A 23 -5.58 12.24 14.75
CA TYR A 23 -4.26 11.70 15.09
C TYR A 23 -4.06 10.27 14.59
N LEU A 24 -5.06 9.39 14.76
CA LEU A 24 -5.00 8.01 14.25
C LEU A 24 -4.94 7.96 12.72
N CYS A 25 -5.64 8.87 12.03
CA CYS A 25 -5.55 9.01 10.58
C CYS A 25 -4.12 9.39 10.15
N PHE A 26 -3.51 10.39 10.79
CA PHE A 26 -2.12 10.77 10.51
C PHE A 26 -1.16 9.63 10.77
N ARG A 27 -1.31 8.92 11.89
CA ARG A 27 -0.47 7.77 12.22
C ARG A 27 -0.56 6.69 11.14
N ALA A 28 -1.79 6.31 10.75
CA ALA A 28 -2.00 5.30 9.70
C ALA A 28 -1.36 5.70 8.36
N TYR A 29 -1.44 6.98 8.00
CA TYR A 29 -0.80 7.49 6.78
C TYR A 29 0.73 7.40 6.85
N LEU A 30 1.33 7.86 7.96
CA LEU A 30 2.78 7.81 8.14
C LEU A 30 3.31 6.36 8.18
N GLU A 31 2.61 5.47 8.89
CA GLU A 31 2.92 4.03 8.90
C GLU A 31 2.89 3.45 7.48
N ALA A 32 1.89 3.82 6.66
CA ALA A 32 1.81 3.38 5.27
C ALA A 32 2.98 3.89 4.41
N MET A 33 3.39 5.15 4.57
CA MET A 33 4.53 5.70 3.83
C MET A 33 5.84 5.03 4.25
N GLU A 34 6.06 4.81 5.55
CA GLU A 34 7.27 4.14 6.06
C GLU A 34 7.35 2.67 5.63
N ALA A 35 6.21 1.96 5.65
CA ALA A 35 6.12 0.57 5.19
C ALA A 35 6.43 0.47 3.70
N PHE A 36 5.84 1.34 2.88
CA PHE A 36 6.11 1.39 1.44
C PHE A 36 7.57 1.73 1.14
N GLU A 37 8.13 2.76 1.78
CA GLU A 37 9.54 3.16 1.59
C GLU A 37 10.50 2.03 1.98
N THR A 38 10.19 1.31 3.07
CA THR A 38 11.00 0.18 3.52
C THR A 38 10.96 -0.96 2.51
N TRP A 39 9.77 -1.32 2.00
CA TRP A 39 9.64 -2.28 0.90
C TRP A 39 10.42 -1.80 -0.33
N PHE A 40 10.17 -0.57 -0.79
CA PHE A 40 10.77 -0.01 -2.00
C PHE A 40 12.30 -0.07 -1.94
N ARG A 41 12.90 0.40 -0.84
CA ARG A 41 14.35 0.37 -0.64
C ARG A 41 14.89 -1.07 -0.67
N HIS A 42 14.21 -2.02 -0.04
CA HIS A 42 14.67 -3.40 0.01
C HIS A 42 14.51 -4.11 -1.36
N SER A 43 13.42 -3.84 -2.07
CA SER A 43 13.13 -4.42 -3.38
C SER A 43 14.13 -3.96 -4.44
N PHE A 44 14.50 -2.68 -4.46
CA PHE A 44 15.37 -2.14 -5.52
C PHE A 44 16.85 -2.09 -5.17
N HIS A 45 17.22 -1.91 -3.89
CA HIS A 45 18.63 -1.72 -3.51
C HIS A 45 19.27 -2.91 -2.81
N ALA A 46 18.48 -3.81 -2.20
CA ALA A 46 19.01 -4.95 -1.47
C ALA A 46 19.04 -6.26 -2.28
N LYS A 47 18.64 -6.23 -3.57
CA LYS A 47 18.62 -7.41 -4.42
C LYS A 47 20.05 -7.97 -4.60
N PRO A 48 20.29 -9.25 -4.25
CA PRO A 48 21.58 -9.88 -4.44
C PRO A 48 22.02 -9.83 -5.91
N LYS A 49 23.32 -9.63 -6.12
CA LYS A 49 23.93 -9.60 -7.46
C LYS A 49 24.41 -10.99 -7.83
N GLU A 50 24.08 -11.42 -9.03
CA GLU A 50 24.55 -12.69 -9.56
C GLU A 50 26.09 -12.65 -9.72
N PRO A 51 26.81 -13.69 -9.27
CA PRO A 51 28.26 -13.74 -9.42
C PRO A 51 28.64 -13.85 -10.91
N PRO A 52 29.69 -13.14 -11.36
CA PRO A 52 30.11 -13.19 -12.75
C PRO A 52 30.67 -14.57 -13.10
N ALA A 53 30.25 -15.12 -14.23
CA ALA A 53 30.79 -16.38 -14.72
C ALA A 53 32.30 -16.22 -15.04
N PRO A 54 33.14 -17.21 -14.71
CA PRO A 54 34.56 -17.15 -15.06
C PRO A 54 34.74 -17.19 -16.58
N THR A 55 35.34 -16.14 -17.14
CA THR A 55 35.59 -15.98 -18.59
C THR A 55 37.07 -16.08 -18.93
N GLY A 56 37.43 -16.92 -19.91
CA GLY A 56 38.79 -17.02 -20.47
C GLY A 56 39.11 -18.42 -21.01
N ASP A 57 40.15 -18.55 -21.85
CA ASP A 57 40.58 -19.83 -22.45
C ASP A 57 41.22 -20.80 -21.42
N HIS A 58 41.52 -20.33 -20.21
CA HIS A 58 42.22 -21.08 -19.16
C HIS A 58 41.52 -21.03 -17.80
N VAL A 59 40.19 -21.19 -17.77
CA VAL A 59 39.46 -21.34 -16.49
C VAL A 59 39.92 -22.61 -15.77
N THR A 60 40.51 -22.43 -14.60
CA THR A 60 41.02 -23.52 -13.77
C THR A 60 39.89 -24.27 -13.05
N PHE A 61 40.14 -25.52 -12.68
CA PHE A 61 39.18 -26.31 -11.89
C PHE A 61 38.82 -25.61 -10.55
N LYS A 62 39.80 -24.96 -9.92
CA LYS A 62 39.60 -24.21 -8.68
C LYS A 62 38.64 -23.03 -8.86
N GLU A 63 38.75 -22.30 -9.97
CA GLU A 63 37.83 -21.18 -10.30
C GLU A 63 36.41 -21.67 -10.57
N LYS A 64 36.25 -22.83 -11.23
CA LYS A 64 34.92 -23.44 -11.41
C LYS A 64 34.27 -23.80 -10.07
N VAL A 65 35.01 -24.45 -9.17
CA VAL A 65 34.51 -24.81 -7.84
C VAL A 65 34.19 -23.56 -6.99
N ALA A 66 35.01 -22.51 -7.10
CA ALA A 66 34.73 -21.23 -6.43
C ALA A 66 33.45 -20.58 -6.95
N TYR A 67 33.27 -20.52 -8.28
CA TYR A 67 32.05 -20.01 -8.90
C TYR A 67 30.81 -20.83 -8.52
N GLU A 68 30.91 -22.17 -8.49
CA GLU A 68 29.81 -23.04 -8.02
C GLU A 68 29.41 -22.72 -6.58
N HIS A 69 30.37 -22.49 -5.69
CA HIS A 69 30.08 -22.12 -4.30
C HIS A 69 29.48 -20.70 -4.20
N GLU A 70 29.99 -19.73 -4.96
CA GLU A 70 29.42 -18.38 -5.04
C GLU A 70 27.99 -18.40 -5.59
N LEU A 71 27.71 -19.23 -6.59
CA LEU A 71 26.37 -19.39 -7.15
C LEU A 71 25.40 -20.01 -6.15
N GLN A 72 25.84 -21.03 -5.40
CA GLN A 72 25.04 -21.61 -4.31
C GLN A 72 24.74 -20.60 -3.20
N GLN A 73 25.72 -19.74 -2.86
CA GLN A 73 25.52 -18.68 -1.87
C GLN A 73 24.54 -17.62 -2.39
N TYR A 74 24.71 -17.20 -3.65
CA TYR A 74 23.81 -16.26 -4.33
C TYR A 74 22.36 -16.75 -4.33
N GLN A 75 22.12 -18.02 -4.66
CA GLN A 75 20.77 -18.60 -4.65
C GLN A 75 20.11 -18.53 -3.27
N LYS A 76 20.86 -18.85 -2.20
CA LYS A 76 20.37 -18.75 -0.81
C LYS A 76 20.05 -17.30 -0.42
N ASP A 77 20.90 -16.37 -0.82
CA ASP A 77 20.70 -14.96 -0.51
C ASP A 77 19.54 -14.37 -1.32
N LEU A 78 19.34 -14.82 -2.56
CA LEU A 78 18.21 -14.45 -3.41
C LEU A 78 16.89 -14.94 -2.82
N GLU A 79 16.81 -16.19 -2.38
CA GLU A 79 15.62 -16.75 -1.72
C GLU A 79 15.29 -15.99 -0.43
N ARG A 80 16.31 -15.69 0.39
CA ARG A 80 16.13 -14.86 1.60
C ARG A 80 15.61 -13.47 1.26
N TRP A 81 16.19 -12.82 0.26
CA TRP A 81 15.76 -11.50 -0.19
C TRP A 81 14.31 -11.53 -0.69
N GLN A 82 13.92 -12.52 -1.51
CA GLN A 82 12.54 -12.69 -1.98
C GLN A 82 11.55 -12.83 -0.82
N ASN A 83 11.87 -13.67 0.17
CA ASN A 83 11.02 -13.85 1.35
C ASN A 83 10.87 -12.55 2.16
N VAL A 84 11.95 -11.77 2.32
CA VAL A 84 11.87 -10.47 3.01
C VAL A 84 11.04 -9.48 2.22
N VAL A 85 11.25 -9.39 0.90
CA VAL A 85 10.46 -8.49 0.03
C VAL A 85 8.97 -8.83 0.09
N ALA A 86 8.60 -10.12 0.00
CA ALA A 86 7.21 -10.54 0.08
C ALA A 86 6.54 -10.16 1.42
N ASN A 87 7.26 -10.31 2.54
CA ASN A 87 6.76 -9.92 3.86
C ASN A 87 6.59 -8.39 3.98
N LEU A 88 7.58 -7.63 3.50
CA LEU A 88 7.51 -6.17 3.47
C LEU A 88 6.37 -5.68 2.56
N ALA A 89 6.17 -6.34 1.40
CA ALA A 89 5.08 -6.05 0.48
C ALA A 89 3.73 -6.27 1.17
N SER A 90 3.53 -7.41 1.84
CA SER A 90 2.29 -7.67 2.60
C SER A 90 2.02 -6.60 3.65
N THR A 91 3.05 -6.19 4.39
CA THR A 91 2.92 -5.16 5.43
C THR A 91 2.55 -3.81 4.82
N ALA A 92 3.20 -3.42 3.72
CA ALA A 92 2.89 -2.18 3.01
C ALA A 92 1.48 -2.20 2.41
N LEU A 93 1.03 -3.33 1.84
CA LEU A 93 -0.34 -3.50 1.36
C LEU A 93 -1.36 -3.25 2.49
N ASP A 94 -1.17 -3.90 3.64
CA ASP A 94 -2.08 -3.77 4.79
C ASP A 94 -2.16 -2.32 5.28
N CYS A 95 -1.01 -1.64 5.41
CA CYS A 95 -0.98 -0.24 5.83
C CYS A 95 -1.64 0.69 4.80
N LEU A 96 -1.37 0.52 3.50
CA LEU A 96 -1.98 1.33 2.43
C LEU A 96 -3.50 1.12 2.38
N TYR A 97 -3.98 -0.12 2.48
CA TYR A 97 -5.41 -0.42 2.55
C TYR A 97 -6.05 0.16 3.81
N ASN A 98 -5.37 0.15 4.96
CA ASN A 98 -5.88 0.76 6.18
C ASN A 98 -6.16 2.26 6.01
N VAL A 99 -5.37 2.97 5.21
CA VAL A 99 -5.64 4.38 4.88
C VAL A 99 -6.86 4.50 3.95
N LEU A 100 -6.94 3.71 2.88
CA LEU A 100 -8.05 3.80 1.92
C LEU A 100 -9.40 3.36 2.53
N LEU A 101 -9.36 2.33 3.36
CA LEU A 101 -10.52 1.67 3.97
C LEU A 101 -10.67 1.99 5.46
N PHE A 102 -10.10 3.12 5.89
CA PHE A 102 -10.06 3.52 7.30
C PHE A 102 -11.45 3.41 7.93
N VAL A 103 -11.50 2.83 9.13
CA VAL A 103 -12.73 2.43 9.81
C VAL A 103 -13.67 3.61 10.06
N ASP A 104 -14.97 3.30 10.17
CA ASP A 104 -16.01 4.27 10.56
C ASP A 104 -16.00 5.53 9.71
N GLY A 105 -16.34 5.40 8.42
CA GLY A 105 -16.56 6.56 7.54
C GLY A 105 -15.33 7.08 6.78
N GLY A 106 -14.13 6.54 7.00
CA GLY A 106 -12.96 6.83 6.18
C GLY A 106 -11.96 7.83 6.77
N TRP A 107 -10.82 7.95 6.09
CA TRP A 107 -9.64 8.68 6.57
C TRP A 107 -9.84 10.21 6.54
N MET A 108 -9.47 10.90 7.61
CA MET A 108 -9.64 12.37 7.76
C MET A 108 -11.09 12.84 7.54
N ILE A 109 -12.03 12.09 8.11
CA ILE A 109 -13.46 12.44 8.16
C ILE A 109 -13.91 12.41 9.62
N ASP A 110 -14.38 13.56 10.10
CA ASP A 110 -14.98 13.69 11.44
C ASP A 110 -16.23 12.82 11.57
N GLN A 111 -16.40 12.19 12.72
CA GLN A 111 -17.60 11.38 13.01
C GLN A 111 -18.64 12.15 13.80
N ARG A 112 -18.19 13.16 14.54
CA ARG A 112 -19.05 14.00 15.36
C ARG A 112 -19.11 15.41 14.80
N THR A 113 -20.32 15.92 14.67
CA THR A 113 -20.61 17.26 14.10
C THR A 113 -21.27 18.19 15.10
N ASP A 114 -21.48 17.73 16.33
CA ASP A 114 -22.04 18.48 17.45
C ASP A 114 -21.01 19.33 18.21
N GLY A 115 -19.76 19.34 17.75
CA GLY A 115 -18.65 20.13 18.29
C GLY A 115 -18.49 21.51 17.66
N THR A 116 -17.32 22.11 17.89
CA THR A 116 -16.98 23.43 17.36
C THR A 116 -16.74 23.34 15.85
N THR A 117 -17.46 24.13 15.07
CA THR A 117 -17.26 24.17 13.61
C THR A 117 -16.10 25.09 13.25
N GLU A 118 -14.95 24.52 12.93
CA GLU A 118 -13.79 25.26 12.40
C GLU A 118 -13.65 25.07 10.89
N GLU A 119 -14.11 26.05 10.10
CA GLU A 119 -14.13 25.98 8.64
C GLU A 119 -12.73 25.74 8.04
N ASN A 120 -11.70 26.40 8.56
CA ASN A 120 -10.33 26.25 8.08
C ASN A 120 -9.80 24.81 8.24
N ARG A 121 -10.09 24.17 9.39
CA ARG A 121 -9.71 22.78 9.64
C ARG A 121 -10.44 21.85 8.67
N GLN A 122 -11.75 22.03 8.48
CA GLN A 122 -12.52 21.23 7.52
C GLN A 122 -11.99 21.32 6.09
N LEU A 123 -11.62 22.54 5.65
CA LEU A 123 -10.98 22.74 4.34
C LEU A 123 -9.64 22.00 4.24
N GLN A 124 -8.83 22.00 5.31
CA GLN A 124 -7.57 21.26 5.36
C GLN A 124 -7.78 19.75 5.27
N LEU A 125 -8.76 19.19 6.00
CA LEU A 125 -9.09 17.75 5.95
C LEU A 125 -9.48 17.32 4.53
N VAL A 126 -10.34 18.10 3.87
CA VAL A 126 -10.75 17.84 2.48
C VAL A 126 -9.56 17.95 1.53
N HIS A 127 -8.68 18.93 1.72
CA HIS A 127 -7.49 19.12 0.88
C HIS A 127 -6.50 17.96 1.03
N LEU A 128 -6.23 17.54 2.27
CA LEU A 128 -5.39 16.38 2.56
C LEU A 128 -5.93 15.13 1.89
N ARG A 129 -7.24 14.88 1.92
CA ARG A 129 -7.84 13.73 1.22
C ARG A 129 -7.57 13.76 -0.29
N LYS A 130 -7.70 14.92 -0.93
CA LYS A 130 -7.44 15.08 -2.37
C LYS A 130 -5.98 14.90 -2.76
N LEU A 131 -5.04 15.05 -1.83
CA LEU A 131 -3.61 14.82 -2.07
C LEU A 131 -3.20 13.39 -1.71
N CYS A 132 -3.52 12.97 -0.50
CA CYS A 132 -3.02 11.74 0.10
C CYS A 132 -3.72 10.49 -0.43
N ILE A 133 -5.04 10.52 -0.67
CA ILE A 133 -5.76 9.31 -1.11
C ILE A 133 -5.36 8.91 -2.54
N PRO A 134 -5.30 9.82 -3.54
CA PRO A 134 -4.79 9.45 -4.86
C PRO A 134 -3.34 9.00 -4.83
N HIS A 135 -2.50 9.62 -3.98
CA HIS A 135 -1.12 9.20 -3.81
C HIS A 135 -1.01 7.78 -3.26
N VAL A 136 -1.72 7.47 -2.17
CA VAL A 136 -1.77 6.13 -1.56
C VAL A 136 -2.28 5.09 -2.55
N ALA A 137 -3.35 5.39 -3.29
CA ALA A 137 -3.89 4.49 -4.30
C ALA A 137 -2.85 4.18 -5.39
N ARG A 138 -2.08 5.19 -5.84
CA ARG A 138 -1.00 4.98 -6.80
C ARG A 138 0.12 4.11 -6.25
N LEU A 139 0.57 4.36 -5.01
CA LEU A 139 1.61 3.53 -4.38
C LEU A 139 1.13 2.07 -4.23
N LEU A 140 -0.14 1.88 -3.88
CA LEU A 140 -0.77 0.57 -3.81
C LEU A 140 -0.81 -0.12 -5.18
N GLN A 141 -1.14 0.60 -6.25
CA GLN A 141 -1.06 0.07 -7.61
C GLN A 141 0.36 -0.34 -7.99
N ASP A 142 1.35 0.54 -7.76
CA ASP A 142 2.76 0.27 -8.06
C ASP A 142 3.25 -1.00 -7.35
N LEU A 143 2.84 -1.18 -6.08
CA LEU A 143 3.14 -2.36 -5.27
C LEU A 143 2.46 -3.63 -5.81
N LEU A 144 1.16 -3.58 -6.10
CA LEU A 144 0.39 -4.73 -6.62
C LEU A 144 0.95 -5.19 -7.97
N LEU A 145 1.31 -4.26 -8.86
CA LEU A 145 1.92 -4.59 -10.15
C LEU A 145 3.32 -5.20 -9.99
N SER A 146 4.13 -4.66 -9.08
CA SER A 146 5.48 -5.19 -8.82
C SER A 146 5.47 -6.61 -8.28
N GLU A 147 4.42 -6.99 -7.55
CA GLU A 147 4.21 -8.34 -7.01
C GLU A 147 3.36 -9.21 -7.95
N GLU A 148 3.11 -8.76 -9.19
CA GLU A 148 2.31 -9.44 -10.22
C GLU A 148 0.88 -9.81 -9.77
N LYS A 149 0.33 -9.07 -8.80
CA LYS A 149 -1.02 -9.26 -8.25
C LYS A 149 -2.07 -8.54 -9.08
N TYR A 150 -2.14 -8.87 -10.37
CA TYR A 150 -2.98 -8.19 -11.36
C TYR A 150 -4.48 -8.20 -11.02
N LYS A 151 -4.98 -9.32 -10.48
CA LYS A 151 -6.38 -9.42 -10.06
C LYS A 151 -6.74 -8.39 -8.98
N GLU A 152 -5.86 -8.24 -7.99
CA GLU A 152 -6.04 -7.30 -6.88
C GLU A 152 -5.89 -5.85 -7.36
N ALA A 153 -5.02 -5.60 -8.34
CA ALA A 153 -4.90 -4.29 -8.99
C ALA A 153 -6.21 -3.88 -9.70
N ILE A 154 -6.94 -4.83 -10.28
CA ILE A 154 -8.28 -4.58 -10.86
C ILE A 154 -9.30 -4.32 -9.74
N GLN A 155 -9.31 -5.14 -8.69
CA GLN A 155 -10.23 -4.98 -7.54
C GLN A 155 -10.06 -3.64 -6.82
N LEU A 156 -8.88 -3.02 -6.88
CA LEU A 156 -8.68 -1.67 -6.35
C LEU A 156 -9.58 -0.63 -7.04
N VAL A 157 -9.91 -0.80 -8.32
CA VAL A 157 -10.84 0.07 -9.03
C VAL A 157 -12.25 -0.05 -8.44
N ASP A 158 -12.67 -1.26 -8.06
CA ASP A 158 -13.96 -1.49 -7.39
C ASP A 158 -13.99 -0.83 -6.01
N ILE A 159 -12.88 -0.90 -5.27
CA ILE A 159 -12.75 -0.24 -3.97
C ILE A 159 -12.91 1.28 -4.11
N ILE A 160 -12.26 1.88 -5.11
CA ILE A 160 -12.28 3.34 -5.28
C ILE A 160 -13.63 3.85 -5.79
N SER A 161 -14.27 3.08 -6.68
CA SER A 161 -15.61 3.39 -7.19
C SER A 161 -16.74 3.04 -6.20
N SER A 162 -16.42 2.37 -5.09
CA SER A 162 -17.40 1.99 -4.08
C SER A 162 -18.13 3.19 -3.46
N GLU A 163 -19.46 3.09 -3.41
CA GLU A 163 -20.31 4.06 -2.69
C GLU A 163 -20.12 4.02 -1.17
N ARG A 164 -19.50 2.96 -0.63
CA ARG A 164 -19.26 2.85 0.82
C ARG A 164 -18.31 3.93 1.34
N TYR A 165 -17.24 4.19 0.59
CA TYR A 165 -16.19 5.15 0.98
C TYR A 165 -16.15 6.38 0.07
N GLN A 166 -16.80 6.31 -1.10
CA GLN A 166 -16.89 7.38 -2.10
C GLN A 166 -15.53 7.99 -2.45
N LEU A 167 -14.49 7.16 -2.51
CA LEU A 167 -13.11 7.62 -2.74
C LEU A 167 -12.98 8.31 -4.10
N TYR A 168 -13.71 7.85 -5.12
CA TYR A 168 -13.73 8.46 -6.46
C TYR A 168 -13.97 9.99 -6.46
N LYS A 169 -14.63 10.55 -5.43
CA LYS A 169 -14.90 12.00 -5.34
C LYS A 169 -13.65 12.84 -5.04
N VAL A 170 -12.59 12.23 -4.53
CA VAL A 170 -11.34 12.93 -4.19
C VAL A 170 -10.31 12.91 -5.32
N PHE A 171 -10.54 12.10 -6.36
CA PHE A 171 -9.65 11.98 -7.51
C PHE A 171 -9.96 13.05 -8.56
N ILE A 172 -8.92 13.49 -9.26
CA ILE A 172 -9.09 14.24 -10.51
C ILE A 172 -9.29 13.26 -11.68
N GLN A 173 -9.84 13.78 -12.77
CA GLN A 173 -10.16 12.96 -13.95
C GLN A 173 -8.94 12.22 -14.53
N GLU A 174 -7.77 12.86 -14.52
CA GLU A 174 -6.54 12.26 -15.04
C GLU A 174 -6.06 11.07 -14.18
N ASP A 175 -6.15 11.17 -12.85
CA ASP A 175 -5.79 10.07 -11.95
C ASP A 175 -6.72 8.86 -12.19
N MET A 176 -8.03 9.10 -12.34
CA MET A 176 -9.00 8.04 -12.65
C MET A 176 -8.71 7.37 -13.99
N LYS A 177 -8.36 8.14 -15.03
CA LYS A 177 -7.97 7.59 -16.33
C LYS A 177 -6.73 6.73 -16.21
N GLN A 178 -5.72 7.19 -15.47
CA GLN A 178 -4.48 6.45 -15.28
C GLN A 178 -4.73 5.13 -14.54
N MET A 179 -5.57 5.16 -13.50
CA MET A 179 -5.99 3.96 -12.78
C MET A 179 -6.67 2.93 -13.68
N LEU A 180 -7.60 3.38 -14.55
CA LEU A 180 -8.30 2.49 -15.47
C LEU A 180 -7.36 1.90 -16.53
N ARG A 181 -6.37 2.67 -16.99
CA ARG A 181 -5.32 2.14 -17.90
C ARG A 181 -4.54 1.02 -17.23
N ILE A 182 -4.11 1.24 -15.99
CA ILE A 182 -3.39 0.21 -15.22
C ILE A 182 -4.23 -1.05 -15.02
N ALA A 183 -5.53 -0.92 -14.74
CA ALA A 183 -6.42 -2.07 -14.61
C ALA A 183 -6.61 -2.82 -15.95
N MET A 184 -6.67 -2.07 -17.06
CA MET A 184 -6.70 -2.66 -18.41
C MET A 184 -5.40 -3.41 -18.71
N ASP A 185 -4.24 -2.82 -18.43
CA ASP A 185 -2.93 -3.47 -18.61
C ASP A 185 -2.81 -4.74 -17.75
N SER A 186 -3.33 -4.69 -16.51
CA SER A 186 -3.43 -5.85 -15.62
C SER A 186 -4.33 -6.94 -16.18
N SER A 187 -5.43 -6.57 -16.85
CA SER A 187 -6.32 -7.52 -17.52
C SER A 187 -5.61 -8.22 -18.69
N PHE A 188 -4.78 -7.52 -19.45
CA PHE A 188 -3.97 -8.13 -20.51
C PHE A 188 -2.94 -9.10 -19.95
N ALA A 189 -2.25 -8.74 -18.87
CA ALA A 189 -1.32 -9.65 -18.20
C ALA A 189 -2.01 -10.95 -17.72
N LEU A 190 -3.25 -10.85 -17.24
CA LEU A 190 -4.04 -12.03 -16.84
C LEU A 190 -4.41 -12.91 -18.05
N LEU A 191 -4.79 -12.31 -19.18
CA LEU A 191 -5.07 -13.04 -20.42
C LEU A 191 -3.84 -13.82 -20.91
N ASP A 192 -2.64 -13.24 -20.80
CA ASP A 192 -1.38 -13.91 -21.16
C ASP A 192 -1.10 -15.14 -20.28
N THR A 193 -1.67 -15.19 -19.08
CA THR A 193 -1.60 -16.35 -18.16
C THR A 193 -2.78 -17.32 -18.30
N ASN A 194 -3.56 -17.21 -19.38
CA ASN A 194 -4.71 -18.07 -19.68
C ASN A 194 -5.86 -17.98 -18.64
N MET A 195 -5.97 -16.84 -17.97
CA MET A 195 -7.13 -16.48 -17.14
C MET A 195 -8.07 -15.55 -17.91
N ASP A 196 -9.27 -15.32 -17.40
CA ASP A 196 -10.15 -14.28 -17.92
C ASP A 196 -9.62 -12.87 -17.56
N PRO A 197 -10.17 -11.78 -18.14
CA PRO A 197 -9.73 -10.42 -17.86
C PRO A 197 -9.79 -10.00 -16.38
N LEU A 198 -10.53 -10.72 -15.53
CA LEU A 198 -10.71 -10.43 -14.10
C LEU A 198 -9.94 -11.40 -13.19
N GLY A 199 -9.18 -12.33 -13.79
CA GLY A 199 -8.36 -13.30 -13.07
C GLY A 199 -9.15 -14.47 -12.50
N TYR A 200 -10.20 -14.91 -13.19
CA TYR A 200 -10.88 -16.18 -12.96
C TYR A 200 -10.44 -17.20 -14.02
N SER A 201 -10.43 -18.49 -13.66
CA SER A 201 -10.10 -19.55 -14.60
C SER A 201 -11.21 -19.71 -15.64
N CYS A 202 -10.86 -19.67 -16.92
CA CYS A 202 -11.76 -20.03 -18.00
C CYS A 202 -12.13 -21.52 -17.86
N GLN A 203 -13.39 -21.80 -17.49
CA GLN A 203 -13.95 -23.16 -17.43
C GLN A 203 -14.20 -23.73 -18.82
#